data_AF-A0A916T8R3-F1
#
_entry.id   AF-A0A916T8R3-F1
#
_cell.length_a   1.000
_cell.length_b   1.000
_cell.length_c   1.000
_cell.angle_alpha   90.00
_cell.angle_beta   90.00
_cell.angle_gamma   90.00
#
_symmetry.space_group_name_H-M   'P 1'
#
loop_
_entity.id
_entity.type
_entity.pdbx_description
1 polymer ?
#
loop_
_entity_poly.entity_id
_entity_poly.type
_entity_poly.pdbx_seq_one_letter_code
_entity_poly.pdbx_strand_id
1 'polypeptide(L)'
;MTSLLWLRRDLRRSDLPALRSAADATGDDVGVVFVVDPALWKSAGTVRRAWLATSVEAAVDSYDGHLAVLYGDSRQVIPQTARRLGATSVHVSRETTPFGARRDREVAKALQDNGIDWVETGTPYAIGPGVLTTGAGTGFKVFTAFRRAWNEHGAPGPAGEVDVSWRAVDSDEAALTALQSARAADGLPDLPDAGEGAALRRWRDFLDESIGDYDTARDRPDLAGTSGLSPYLKVGAIHPRTLLADLASVSGPGRDSFVSELAWREFYADVLWRHPRSAWHDLTTTLGHMSYDEPGLELTAWQQGRTGYPLVDAGMRQLVATGWMHNRVRMVAASFLTKDLHLWWPLGARFFLDRLIDGDVASNNHGWQWVAGTGTDASPYFRVFNPVTQGKKFDPDGDYVRRWVPELRHLSGGAAHEPWRQTDGYREGYPERIVDHAVEREVSLSRLRGGSAPPAS
;
A
#
# COMPACT_ATOMS: atom_id res chain seq x y z
N MET A 1 28.12 -25.53 7.04
CA MET A 1 26.64 -25.65 7.04
C MET A 1 26.15 -24.41 6.33
N THR A 2 25.06 -24.47 5.57
CA THR A 2 24.61 -23.33 4.75
C THR A 2 23.19 -22.96 5.15
N SER A 3 22.87 -21.68 5.22
CA SER A 3 21.49 -21.21 5.41
C SER A 3 20.99 -20.58 4.12
N LEU A 4 19.68 -20.61 3.90
CA LEU A 4 19.04 -19.97 2.75
C LEU A 4 18.18 -18.80 3.23
N LEU A 5 18.55 -17.57 2.90
CA LEU A 5 17.72 -16.40 3.09
C LEU A 5 16.76 -16.25 1.90
N TRP A 6 15.46 -16.24 2.18
CA TRP A 6 14.43 -15.98 1.16
C TRP A 6 13.80 -14.59 1.33
N LEU A 7 14.18 -13.68 0.44
CA LEU A 7 13.63 -12.32 0.35
C LEU A 7 12.27 -12.32 -0.36
N ARG A 8 11.35 -11.47 0.11
CA ARG A 8 10.02 -11.25 -0.47
C ARG A 8 9.67 -9.77 -0.48
N ARG A 9 9.27 -9.21 0.66
CA ARG A 9 8.87 -7.79 0.82
C ARG A 9 9.79 -7.07 1.79
N ASP A 10 11.07 -7.38 1.65
CA ASP A 10 12.23 -6.98 2.46
C ASP A 10 13.47 -6.88 1.56
N LEU A 11 13.32 -6.27 0.38
CA LEU A 11 14.35 -6.08 -0.64
C LEU A 11 15.40 -5.02 -0.24
N ARG A 12 16.15 -5.30 0.82
CA ARG A 12 17.22 -4.45 1.37
C ARG A 12 18.25 -5.30 2.09
N ARG A 13 19.44 -4.75 2.33
CA ARG A 13 20.50 -5.41 3.11
C ARG A 13 20.57 -4.89 4.55
N SER A 14 20.36 -3.59 4.77
CA SER A 14 20.41 -3.00 6.12
C SER A 14 19.13 -3.26 6.92
N ASP A 15 19.21 -3.18 8.25
CA ASP A 15 18.10 -3.43 9.18
C ASP A 15 17.30 -4.70 8.84
N LEU A 16 17.97 -5.81 8.48
CA LEU A 16 17.33 -7.06 8.11
C LEU A 16 17.62 -8.19 9.13
N PRO A 17 16.77 -8.34 10.18
CA PRO A 17 16.94 -9.37 11.20
C PRO A 17 17.03 -10.80 10.64
N ALA A 18 16.31 -11.10 9.55
CA ALA A 18 16.36 -12.41 8.91
C ALA A 18 17.73 -12.73 8.29
N LEU A 19 18.44 -11.73 7.75
CA LEU A 19 19.80 -11.88 7.24
C LEU A 19 20.78 -12.14 8.38
N ARG A 20 20.68 -11.38 9.48
CA ARG A 20 21.46 -11.65 10.70
C ARG A 20 21.23 -13.06 11.22
N SER A 21 19.98 -13.46 11.36
CA SER A 21 19.63 -14.81 11.82
C SER A 21 20.18 -15.90 10.90
N ALA A 22 20.19 -15.68 9.58
CA ALA A 22 20.75 -16.62 8.62
C ALA A 22 22.27 -16.77 8.76
N ALA A 23 22.99 -15.67 8.92
CA ALA A 23 24.44 -15.66 9.11
C ALA A 23 24.85 -16.32 10.44
N ASP A 24 24.18 -15.94 11.54
CA ASP A 24 24.42 -16.48 12.88
C ASP A 24 24.23 -18.01 12.95
N ALA A 25 23.31 -18.56 12.15
CA ALA A 25 23.00 -19.99 12.14
C ALA A 25 24.12 -20.86 11.56
N THR A 26 24.97 -20.32 10.68
CA THR A 26 25.89 -21.12 9.86
C THR A 26 27.34 -20.64 9.85
N GLY A 27 27.65 -19.60 10.62
CA GLY A 27 28.97 -18.96 10.57
C GLY A 27 29.17 -18.26 9.23
N ASP A 28 28.16 -17.49 8.83
CA ASP A 28 28.14 -16.57 7.69
C ASP A 28 28.00 -17.19 6.28
N ASP A 29 27.89 -18.52 6.13
CA ASP A 29 27.62 -19.17 4.83
C ASP A 29 26.13 -19.13 4.47
N VAL A 30 25.73 -18.18 3.61
CA VAL A 30 24.32 -17.86 3.30
C VAL A 30 24.09 -17.81 1.79
N GLY A 31 23.13 -18.59 1.28
CA GLY A 31 22.55 -18.38 -0.04
C GLY A 31 21.37 -17.41 0.06
N VAL A 32 21.22 -16.47 -0.88
CA VAL A 32 20.12 -15.49 -0.86
C VAL A 32 19.30 -15.56 -2.14
N VAL A 33 17.97 -15.65 -2.01
CA VAL A 33 17.07 -15.86 -3.14
C VAL A 33 15.83 -14.98 -3.08
N PHE A 34 15.30 -14.63 -4.25
CA PHE A 34 13.97 -14.09 -4.47
C PHE A 34 13.22 -14.99 -5.46
N VAL A 35 11.92 -15.20 -5.27
CA VAL A 35 11.11 -16.05 -6.17
C VAL A 35 10.07 -15.20 -6.90
N VAL A 36 10.16 -15.19 -8.23
CA VAL A 36 9.09 -14.73 -9.12
C VAL A 36 8.02 -15.82 -9.17
N ASP A 37 7.06 -15.72 -8.25
CA ASP A 37 5.95 -16.68 -8.16
C ASP A 37 4.85 -16.36 -9.18
N PRO A 38 4.53 -17.25 -10.14
CA PRO A 38 3.56 -16.96 -11.19
C PRO A 38 2.17 -16.58 -10.68
N ALA A 39 1.73 -17.12 -9.54
CA ALA A 39 0.41 -16.80 -8.97
C ALA A 39 0.37 -15.37 -8.42
N LEU A 40 1.43 -14.96 -7.72
CA LEU A 40 1.59 -13.59 -7.24
C LEU A 40 1.82 -12.62 -8.40
N TRP A 41 2.65 -13.00 -9.36
CA TRP A 41 2.99 -12.19 -10.53
C TRP A 41 1.74 -11.90 -11.38
N LYS A 42 0.93 -12.91 -11.68
CA LYS A 42 -0.30 -12.73 -12.48
C LYS A 42 -1.35 -11.85 -11.79
N SER A 43 -1.39 -11.84 -10.46
CA SER A 43 -2.36 -11.05 -9.69
C SER A 43 -1.94 -9.59 -9.45
N ALA A 44 -0.72 -9.21 -9.88
CA ALA A 44 -0.23 -7.85 -9.78
C ALA A 44 -0.50 -7.04 -11.05
N GLY A 45 -1.01 -5.82 -10.87
CA GLY A 45 -1.16 -4.88 -11.95
C GLY A 45 0.19 -4.49 -12.57
N THR A 46 0.15 -4.02 -13.82
CA THR A 46 1.35 -3.79 -14.65
C THR A 46 2.37 -2.87 -13.97
N VAL A 47 1.93 -1.74 -13.41
CA VAL A 47 2.83 -0.79 -12.76
C VAL A 47 3.49 -1.39 -11.52
N ARG A 48 2.75 -2.16 -10.71
CA ARG A 48 3.28 -2.84 -9.53
C ARG A 48 4.30 -3.94 -9.89
N ARG A 49 4.09 -4.65 -11.01
CA ARG A 49 5.08 -5.62 -11.53
C ARG A 49 6.36 -4.93 -11.98
N ALA A 50 6.25 -3.83 -12.70
CA ALA A 50 7.41 -3.04 -13.12
C ALA A 50 8.19 -2.48 -11.91
N TRP A 51 7.48 -1.96 -10.91
CA TRP A 51 8.09 -1.49 -9.65
C TRP A 51 8.81 -2.62 -8.90
N LEU A 52 8.15 -3.78 -8.75
CA LEU A 52 8.77 -4.94 -8.09
C LEU A 52 9.99 -5.43 -8.88
N ALA A 53 9.91 -5.51 -10.21
CA ALA A 53 11.04 -5.92 -11.04
C ALA A 53 12.24 -4.99 -10.92
N THR A 54 12.00 -3.68 -10.99
CA THR A 54 13.05 -2.65 -10.81
C THR A 54 13.64 -2.70 -9.40
N SER A 55 12.81 -2.96 -8.39
CA SER A 55 13.26 -3.12 -6.99
C SER A 55 14.07 -4.39 -6.75
N VAL A 56 13.72 -5.50 -7.43
CA VAL A 56 14.49 -6.76 -7.34
C VAL A 56 15.84 -6.59 -8.00
N GLU A 57 15.92 -5.96 -9.18
CA GLU A 57 17.21 -5.68 -9.83
C GLU A 57 18.10 -4.79 -8.97
N ALA A 58 17.56 -3.70 -8.41
CA ALA A 58 18.32 -2.86 -7.48
C ALA A 58 18.75 -3.63 -6.21
N ALA A 59 17.96 -4.61 -5.77
CA ALA A 59 18.35 -5.50 -4.68
C ALA A 59 19.48 -6.46 -5.12
N VAL A 60 19.47 -6.99 -6.34
CA VAL A 60 20.57 -7.80 -6.88
C VAL A 60 21.89 -7.04 -6.80
N ASP A 61 21.87 -5.76 -7.20
CA ASP A 61 23.05 -4.89 -7.09
C ASP A 61 23.48 -4.68 -5.63
N SER A 62 22.54 -4.47 -4.69
CA SER A 62 22.87 -4.27 -3.26
C SER A 62 23.46 -5.51 -2.56
N TYR A 63 23.26 -6.69 -3.16
CA TYR A 63 23.83 -7.96 -2.74
C TYR A 63 25.06 -8.33 -3.59
N ASP A 64 25.68 -7.37 -4.27
CA ASP A 64 26.88 -7.56 -5.11
C ASP A 64 26.69 -8.67 -6.18
N GLY A 65 25.46 -8.84 -6.69
CA GLY A 65 25.09 -9.86 -7.65
C GLY A 65 24.78 -11.25 -7.07
N HIS A 66 24.86 -11.43 -5.75
CA HIS A 66 24.65 -12.74 -5.11
C HIS A 66 23.19 -13.11 -4.88
N LEU A 67 22.26 -12.16 -4.95
CA LEU A 67 20.83 -12.44 -4.87
C LEU A 67 20.37 -13.17 -6.14
N ALA A 68 20.06 -14.46 -6.02
CA ALA A 68 19.52 -15.23 -7.13
C ALA A 68 18.02 -15.02 -7.29
N VAL A 69 17.58 -14.86 -8.53
CA VAL A 69 16.16 -14.71 -8.87
C VAL A 69 15.66 -16.01 -9.47
N LEU A 70 14.77 -16.69 -8.75
CA LEU A 70 14.19 -17.98 -9.13
C LEU A 70 12.78 -17.80 -9.69
N TYR A 71 12.30 -18.76 -10.46
CA TYR A 71 10.97 -18.75 -11.06
C TYR A 71 10.17 -20.00 -10.67
N GLY A 72 8.90 -19.80 -10.29
CA GLY A 72 7.96 -20.91 -10.10
C GLY A 72 7.18 -20.82 -8.80
N ASP A 73 6.47 -21.90 -8.48
CA ASP A 73 5.70 -21.97 -7.23
C ASP A 73 6.66 -22.00 -6.03
N SER A 74 6.60 -20.95 -5.20
CA SER A 74 7.48 -20.82 -4.03
C SER A 74 7.42 -22.03 -3.10
N ARG A 75 6.28 -22.74 -3.06
CA ARG A 75 6.05 -23.95 -2.25
C ARG A 75 6.90 -25.13 -2.71
N GLN A 76 7.39 -25.10 -3.94
CA GLN A 76 8.24 -26.13 -4.53
C GLN A 76 9.68 -25.63 -4.67
N VAL A 77 9.85 -24.42 -5.20
CA VAL A 77 11.16 -23.83 -5.52
C VAL A 77 12.04 -23.68 -4.28
N ILE A 78 11.48 -23.20 -3.16
CA ILE A 78 12.26 -22.97 -1.93
C ILE A 78 12.76 -24.29 -1.33
N PRO A 79 11.91 -25.32 -1.07
CA PRO A 79 12.41 -26.60 -0.58
C PRO A 79 13.39 -27.30 -1.53
N GLN A 80 13.21 -27.17 -2.85
CA GLN A 80 14.14 -27.73 -3.83
C GLN A 80 15.50 -27.05 -3.76
N THR A 81 15.51 -25.71 -3.71
CA THR A 81 16.74 -24.91 -3.64
C THR A 81 17.50 -25.18 -2.35
N ALA A 82 16.80 -25.19 -1.20
CA ALA A 82 17.40 -25.49 0.10
C ALA A 82 18.10 -26.86 0.10
N ARG A 83 17.45 -27.91 -0.44
CA ARG A 83 18.06 -29.24 -0.57
C ARG A 83 19.28 -29.24 -1.50
N ARG A 84 19.20 -28.56 -2.64
CA ARG A 84 20.29 -28.49 -3.63
C ARG A 84 21.54 -27.82 -3.05
N LEU A 85 21.35 -26.86 -2.15
CA LEU A 85 22.43 -26.18 -1.43
C LEU A 85 22.95 -26.96 -0.23
N GLY A 86 22.25 -28.01 0.21
CA GLY A 86 22.53 -28.65 1.49
C GLY A 86 22.27 -27.71 2.68
N ALA A 87 21.28 -26.82 2.53
CA ALA A 87 20.96 -25.85 3.57
C ALA A 87 20.34 -26.54 4.79
N THR A 88 20.78 -26.15 5.99
CA THR A 88 20.25 -26.65 7.27
C THR A 88 19.02 -25.87 7.72
N SER A 89 18.85 -24.64 7.23
CA SER A 89 17.73 -23.77 7.58
C SER A 89 17.37 -22.82 6.44
N VAL A 90 16.10 -22.42 6.40
CA VAL A 90 15.57 -21.35 5.54
C VAL A 90 15.09 -20.20 6.44
N HIS A 91 15.63 -19.02 6.22
CA HIS A 91 15.37 -17.81 6.99
C HIS A 91 14.52 -16.82 6.21
N VAL A 92 13.57 -16.20 6.92
CA VAL A 92 12.61 -15.27 6.34
C VAL A 92 12.19 -14.18 7.33
N SER A 93 11.85 -12.98 6.84
CA SER A 93 10.95 -12.09 7.60
C SER A 93 9.54 -12.67 7.61
N ARG A 94 8.84 -12.77 8.75
CA ARG A 94 7.49 -13.39 8.80
C ARG A 94 6.49 -12.66 7.90
N GLU A 95 5.73 -13.42 7.11
CA GLU A 95 4.64 -12.93 6.28
C GLU A 95 3.31 -12.97 7.04
N THR A 96 2.54 -11.89 6.97
CA THR A 96 1.30 -11.73 7.75
C THR A 96 0.04 -11.56 6.90
N THR A 97 0.17 -11.50 5.58
CA THR A 97 -0.99 -11.51 4.69
C THR A 97 -1.60 -12.91 4.60
N PRO A 98 -2.93 -13.04 4.40
CA PRO A 98 -3.60 -14.35 4.41
C PRO A 98 -3.04 -15.37 3.41
N PHE A 99 -2.71 -14.93 2.19
CA PHE A 99 -2.10 -15.80 1.18
C PHE A 99 -0.70 -16.22 1.59
N GLY A 100 0.14 -15.25 1.95
CA GLY A 100 1.53 -15.52 2.27
C GLY A 100 1.71 -16.37 3.53
N ALA A 101 0.88 -16.17 4.56
CA ALA A 101 0.88 -17.02 5.75
C ALA A 101 0.39 -18.47 5.48
N ARG A 102 -0.41 -18.71 4.44
CA ARG A 102 -0.74 -20.08 3.97
C ARG A 102 0.44 -20.70 3.24
N ARG A 103 1.01 -19.95 2.29
CA ARG A 103 2.21 -20.35 1.53
C ARG A 103 3.36 -20.73 2.46
N ASP A 104 3.66 -19.88 3.44
CA ASP A 104 4.80 -20.07 4.36
C ASP A 104 4.61 -21.32 5.23
N ARG A 105 3.38 -21.65 5.65
CA ARG A 105 3.07 -22.91 6.34
C ARG A 105 3.28 -24.14 5.46
N GLU A 106 2.92 -24.08 4.19
CA GLU A 106 3.13 -25.17 3.22
C GLU A 106 4.63 -25.37 2.93
N VAL A 107 5.39 -24.28 2.77
CA VAL A 107 6.85 -24.32 2.61
C VAL A 107 7.53 -24.89 3.86
N ALA A 108 7.18 -24.39 5.06
CA ALA A 108 7.75 -24.85 6.31
C ALA A 108 7.54 -26.35 6.53
N LYS A 109 6.34 -26.86 6.23
CA LYS A 109 6.05 -28.30 6.27
C LYS A 109 6.95 -29.09 5.31
N ALA A 110 7.07 -28.65 4.06
CA ALA A 110 7.89 -29.32 3.06
C ALA A 110 9.39 -29.32 3.41
N LEU A 111 9.89 -28.27 4.07
CA LEU A 111 11.26 -28.19 4.58
C LEU A 111 11.47 -29.15 5.76
N GLN A 112 10.53 -29.18 6.71
CA GLN A 112 10.57 -30.06 7.88
C GLN A 112 10.62 -31.54 7.46
N ASP A 113 9.84 -31.94 6.45
CA ASP A 113 9.86 -33.30 5.90
C ASP A 113 11.24 -33.72 5.33
N ASN A 114 12.15 -32.76 5.12
CA ASN A 114 13.52 -32.96 4.66
C ASN A 114 14.58 -32.59 5.72
N GLY A 115 14.19 -32.37 6.97
CA GLY A 115 15.11 -32.03 8.06
C GLY A 115 15.76 -30.64 7.92
N ILE A 116 15.10 -29.72 7.22
CA ILE A 116 15.55 -28.32 7.06
C ILE A 116 14.67 -27.43 7.91
N ASP A 117 15.27 -26.61 8.78
CA ASP A 117 14.53 -25.74 9.69
C ASP A 117 13.91 -24.54 8.97
N TRP A 118 12.72 -24.13 9.40
CA TRP A 118 12.08 -22.89 8.98
C TRP A 118 12.22 -21.83 10.08
N VAL A 119 12.90 -20.73 9.78
CA VAL A 119 13.24 -19.70 10.77
C VAL A 119 12.65 -18.35 10.37
N GLU A 120 11.70 -17.88 11.18
CA GLU A 120 11.08 -16.56 11.02
C GLU A 120 11.71 -15.54 11.96
N THR A 121 12.17 -14.41 11.43
CA THR A 121 12.75 -13.33 12.24
C THR A 121 12.21 -11.97 11.82
N GLY A 122 11.52 -11.31 12.74
CA GLY A 122 10.91 -10.01 12.49
C GLY A 122 9.73 -10.08 11.50
N THR A 123 9.26 -8.90 11.08
CA THR A 123 8.20 -8.72 10.07
C THR A 123 8.51 -7.49 9.23
N PRO A 124 7.77 -7.22 8.14
CA PRO A 124 7.82 -5.94 7.40
C PRO A 124 7.28 -4.71 8.18
N TYR A 125 6.94 -4.89 9.45
CA TYR A 125 6.40 -3.90 10.38
C TYR A 125 7.34 -3.78 11.59
N ALA A 126 7.43 -2.58 12.17
CA ALA A 126 8.21 -2.30 13.36
C ALA A 126 7.70 -3.11 14.54
N ILE A 127 6.37 -3.19 14.70
CA ILE A 127 5.70 -4.10 15.63
C ILE A 127 4.85 -5.07 14.80
N GLY A 128 5.16 -6.36 14.89
CA GLY A 128 4.50 -7.39 14.10
C GLY A 128 2.99 -7.50 14.40
N PRO A 129 2.14 -7.74 13.36
CA PRO A 129 0.75 -8.09 13.56
C PRO A 129 0.56 -9.23 14.57
N GLY A 130 -0.41 -9.10 15.47
CA GLY A 130 -0.69 -10.04 16.54
C GLY A 130 -0.01 -9.72 17.88
N VAL A 131 1.08 -8.93 17.89
CA VAL A 131 1.88 -8.66 19.09
C VAL A 131 1.12 -7.78 20.10
N LEU A 132 0.51 -6.68 19.64
CA LEU A 132 -0.21 -5.77 20.52
C LEU A 132 -1.61 -6.30 20.81
N THR A 133 -1.97 -6.42 22.08
CA THR A 133 -3.30 -6.83 22.53
C THR A 133 -3.88 -5.85 23.55
N THR A 134 -5.21 -5.83 23.66
CA THR A 134 -5.91 -5.13 24.73
C THR A 134 -5.71 -5.86 26.07
N GLY A 135 -6.10 -5.24 27.19
CA GLY A 135 -6.07 -5.90 28.50
C GLY A 135 -6.89 -7.20 28.58
N ALA A 136 -7.82 -7.43 27.65
CA ALA A 136 -8.59 -8.67 27.52
C ALA A 136 -7.93 -9.72 26.59
N GLY A 137 -6.70 -9.48 26.12
CA GLY A 137 -5.98 -10.37 25.20
C GLY A 137 -6.50 -10.38 23.75
N THR A 138 -7.40 -9.45 23.40
CA THR A 138 -8.00 -9.34 22.05
C THR A 138 -7.32 -8.25 21.22
N GLY A 139 -7.52 -8.24 19.90
CA GLY A 139 -7.03 -7.17 19.02
C GLY A 139 -7.72 -5.82 19.25
N PHE A 140 -7.04 -4.73 18.95
CA PHE A 140 -7.60 -3.39 19.03
C PHE A 140 -8.62 -3.14 17.92
N LYS A 141 -9.71 -2.45 18.25
CA LYS A 141 -10.76 -2.04 17.29
C LYS A 141 -10.79 -0.53 17.02
N VAL A 142 -10.01 0.24 17.78
CA VAL A 142 -9.97 1.71 17.74
C VAL A 142 -8.52 2.13 17.57
N PHE A 143 -8.24 2.96 16.58
CA PHE A 143 -6.88 3.32 16.21
C PHE A 143 -6.17 4.09 17.32
N THR A 144 -6.85 5.03 17.98
CA THR A 144 -6.24 5.83 19.04
C THR A 144 -5.75 4.98 20.22
N ALA A 145 -6.49 3.92 20.57
CA ALA A 145 -6.09 2.96 21.58
C ALA A 145 -4.91 2.08 21.12
N PHE A 146 -4.94 1.62 19.86
CA PHE A 146 -3.82 0.89 19.26
C PHE A 146 -2.55 1.74 19.23
N ARG A 147 -2.63 2.98 18.73
CA ARG A 147 -1.50 3.92 18.63
C ARG A 147 -0.87 4.19 19.99
N ARG A 148 -1.69 4.36 21.04
CA ARG A 148 -1.16 4.53 22.40
C ARG A 148 -0.35 3.31 22.82
N ALA A 149 -0.91 2.11 22.70
CA ALA A 149 -0.20 0.87 23.02
C ALA A 149 1.04 0.65 22.15
N TRP A 150 0.98 1.03 20.88
CA TRP A 150 2.07 0.96 19.91
C TRP A 150 3.24 1.87 20.31
N ASN A 151 2.95 3.11 20.70
CA ASN A 151 3.95 4.05 21.22
C ASN A 151 4.55 3.58 22.56
N GLU A 152 3.71 3.07 23.47
CA GLU A 152 4.14 2.56 24.79
C GLU A 152 5.01 1.30 24.69
N HIS A 153 4.69 0.40 23.76
CA HIS A 153 5.50 -0.79 23.49
C HIS A 153 6.86 -0.42 22.89
N GLY A 154 6.88 0.58 22.00
CA GLY A 154 8.07 0.97 21.25
C GLY A 154 8.48 -0.09 20.21
N ALA A 155 9.48 0.24 19.42
CA ALA A 155 10.07 -0.69 18.45
C ALA A 155 11.53 -0.95 18.81
N PRO A 156 12.07 -2.16 18.55
CA PRO A 156 13.51 -2.36 18.67
C PRO A 156 14.26 -1.44 17.70
N GLY A 157 15.52 -1.14 18.01
CA GLY A 157 16.38 -0.40 17.09
C GLY A 157 16.62 -1.17 15.78
N PRO A 158 17.17 -0.50 14.75
CA PRO A 158 17.56 -1.16 13.51
C PRO A 158 18.54 -2.31 13.79
N ALA A 159 18.38 -3.43 13.08
CA ALA A 159 19.36 -4.50 13.13
C ALA A 159 20.69 -4.01 12.53
N GLY A 160 21.80 -4.27 13.23
CA GLY A 160 23.12 -3.90 12.74
C GLY A 160 23.47 -4.62 11.44
N GLU A 161 24.55 -4.17 10.80
CA GLU A 161 25.13 -4.85 9.64
C GLU A 161 25.75 -6.20 10.02
N VAL A 162 25.87 -7.07 9.03
CA VAL A 162 26.37 -8.44 9.16
C VAL A 162 27.25 -8.74 7.95
N ASP A 163 28.45 -9.24 8.22
CA ASP A 163 29.34 -9.75 7.18
C ASP A 163 28.89 -11.16 6.79
N VAL A 164 28.80 -11.42 5.50
CA VAL A 164 28.23 -12.67 4.97
C VAL A 164 29.15 -13.24 3.89
N SER A 165 29.41 -14.54 3.98
CA SER A 165 30.00 -15.33 2.91
C SER A 165 28.89 -15.88 2.01
N TRP A 166 28.74 -15.29 0.83
CA TRP A 166 27.64 -15.65 -0.07
C TRP A 166 27.85 -17.01 -0.72
N ARG A 167 26.90 -17.92 -0.49
CA ARG A 167 26.79 -19.16 -1.24
C ARG A 167 26.16 -18.86 -2.60
N ALA A 168 26.86 -19.24 -3.67
CA ALA A 168 26.34 -19.07 -5.02
C ALA A 168 25.06 -19.87 -5.25
N VAL A 169 24.06 -19.20 -5.82
CA VAL A 169 22.83 -19.77 -6.34
C VAL A 169 22.62 -19.17 -7.72
N ASP A 170 22.35 -20.01 -8.72
CA ASP A 170 22.11 -19.50 -10.07
C ASP A 170 20.68 -18.95 -10.19
N SER A 171 20.54 -17.83 -10.89
CA SER A 171 19.24 -17.29 -11.27
C SER A 171 18.61 -18.09 -12.40
N ASP A 172 17.28 -18.16 -12.43
CA ASP A 172 16.53 -18.77 -13.51
C ASP A 172 16.34 -17.76 -14.66
N GLU A 173 16.73 -18.13 -15.88
CA GLU A 173 16.50 -17.35 -17.11
C GLU A 173 15.04 -16.90 -17.27
N ALA A 174 14.09 -17.76 -16.89
CA ALA A 174 12.66 -17.45 -16.92
C ALA A 174 12.28 -16.33 -15.94
N ALA A 175 12.93 -16.26 -14.77
CA ALA A 175 12.71 -15.19 -13.81
C ALA A 175 13.25 -13.87 -14.36
N LEU A 176 14.48 -13.87 -14.87
CA LEU A 176 15.13 -12.69 -15.45
C LEU A 176 14.31 -12.13 -16.63
N THR A 177 13.84 -13.02 -17.51
CA THR A 177 12.95 -12.66 -18.62
C THR A 177 11.65 -12.02 -18.13
N ALA A 178 11.04 -12.56 -17.06
CA ALA A 178 9.82 -12.01 -16.48
C ALA A 178 10.03 -10.62 -15.88
N LEU A 179 11.16 -10.38 -15.20
CA LEU A 179 11.52 -9.07 -14.65
C LEU A 179 11.77 -8.05 -15.77
N GLN A 180 12.56 -8.41 -16.78
CA GLN A 180 12.84 -7.56 -17.94
C GLN A 180 11.56 -7.19 -18.69
N SER A 181 10.69 -8.17 -18.95
CA SER A 181 9.41 -7.95 -19.64
C SER A 181 8.49 -7.01 -18.86
N ALA A 182 8.48 -7.10 -17.52
CA ALA A 182 7.65 -6.22 -16.70
C ALA A 182 8.15 -4.77 -16.71
N ARG A 183 9.46 -4.53 -16.80
CA ARG A 183 10.06 -3.20 -16.88
C ARG A 183 9.91 -2.56 -18.27
N ALA A 184 9.80 -3.37 -19.30
CA ALA A 184 9.60 -2.94 -20.69
C ALA A 184 8.11 -2.91 -21.10
N ALA A 185 7.17 -3.01 -20.14
CA ALA A 185 5.76 -3.01 -20.46
C ALA A 185 5.29 -1.65 -21.02
N ASP A 186 4.37 -1.68 -21.98
CA ASP A 186 3.81 -0.46 -22.57
C ASP A 186 2.98 0.35 -21.56
N GLY A 187 3.07 1.68 -21.66
CA GLY A 187 2.23 2.60 -20.87
C GLY A 187 2.62 2.67 -19.38
N LEU A 188 3.84 2.28 -19.02
CA LEU A 188 4.36 2.50 -17.68
C LEU A 188 4.54 4.00 -17.40
N PRO A 189 4.19 4.46 -16.18
CA PRO A 189 4.53 5.80 -15.74
C PRO A 189 6.04 5.89 -15.47
N ASP A 190 6.54 7.12 -15.32
CA ASP A 190 7.87 7.37 -14.78
C ASP A 190 7.95 6.81 -13.35
N LEU A 191 8.68 5.71 -13.18
CA LEU A 191 8.90 5.08 -11.88
C LEU A 191 9.97 5.86 -11.11
N PRO A 192 9.86 5.95 -9.77
CA PRO A 192 10.94 6.52 -8.97
C PRO A 192 12.18 5.64 -9.03
N ASP A 193 13.34 6.20 -8.67
CA ASP A 193 14.55 5.41 -8.44
C ASP A 193 14.28 4.26 -7.46
N ALA A 194 14.75 3.05 -7.77
CA ALA A 194 14.48 1.87 -6.94
C ALA A 194 15.65 1.53 -5.99
N GLY A 195 15.36 0.61 -5.07
CA GLY A 195 16.35 0.04 -4.16
C GLY A 195 16.53 0.81 -2.85
N GLU A 196 17.30 0.19 -1.96
CA GLU A 196 17.55 0.68 -0.59
C GLU A 196 18.21 2.07 -0.57
N GLY A 197 19.21 2.30 -1.42
CA GLY A 197 19.88 3.60 -1.50
C GLY A 197 18.93 4.74 -1.90
N ALA A 198 18.02 4.49 -2.86
CA ALA A 198 17.02 5.47 -3.27
C ALA A 198 15.99 5.73 -2.17
N ALA A 199 15.55 4.67 -1.47
CA ALA A 199 14.64 4.79 -0.34
C ALA A 199 15.23 5.66 0.79
N LEU A 200 16.51 5.44 1.12
CA LEU A 200 17.23 6.20 2.15
C LEU A 200 17.46 7.66 1.75
N ARG A 201 17.78 7.94 0.47
CA ARG A 201 17.84 9.33 -0.03
C ARG A 201 16.51 10.03 0.11
N ARG A 202 15.44 9.40 -0.40
CA ARG A 202 14.08 9.97 -0.31
C ARG A 202 13.65 10.23 1.13
N TRP A 203 14.02 9.33 2.04
CA TRP A 203 13.78 9.50 3.47
C TRP A 203 14.53 10.70 4.05
N ARG A 204 15.83 10.84 3.77
CA ARG A 204 16.64 11.98 4.22
C ARG A 204 16.08 13.30 3.70
N ASP A 205 15.75 13.38 2.41
CA ASP A 205 15.14 14.59 1.82
C ASP A 205 13.85 14.98 2.55
N PHE A 206 12.99 13.99 2.86
CA PHE A 206 11.76 14.26 3.60
C PHE A 206 12.01 14.66 5.06
N LEU A 207 12.97 14.01 5.72
CA LEU A 207 13.35 14.30 7.10
C LEU A 207 13.94 15.70 7.25
N ASP A 208 14.76 16.13 6.28
CA ASP A 208 15.45 17.41 6.34
C ASP A 208 14.55 18.57 5.89
N GLU A 209 13.70 18.37 4.88
CA GLU A 209 12.97 19.47 4.24
C GLU A 209 11.48 19.55 4.59
N SER A 210 10.84 18.44 4.96
CA SER A 210 9.36 18.35 4.97
C SER A 210 8.73 17.85 6.28
N ILE A 211 9.49 17.17 7.15
CA ILE A 211 8.92 16.58 8.38
C ILE A 211 8.33 17.62 9.32
N GLY A 212 8.89 18.84 9.35
CA GLY A 212 8.47 19.91 10.27
C GLY A 212 7.03 20.35 10.06
N ASP A 213 6.64 20.54 8.80
CA ASP A 213 5.30 21.02 8.40
C ASP A 213 4.35 19.88 8.00
N TYR A 214 4.76 18.62 8.18
CA TYR A 214 4.01 17.46 7.69
C TYR A 214 2.57 17.40 8.22
N ASP A 215 2.32 17.85 9.45
CA ASP A 215 0.98 17.81 10.08
C ASP A 215 -0.05 18.65 9.31
N THR A 216 0.40 19.74 8.69
CA THR A 216 -0.44 20.66 7.90
C THR A 216 -0.34 20.39 6.40
N ALA A 217 0.86 20.12 5.88
CA ALA A 217 1.11 19.95 4.45
C ALA A 217 0.58 18.61 3.90
N ARG A 218 0.50 17.55 4.72
CA ARG A 218 0.02 16.20 4.28
C ARG A 218 -1.41 16.16 3.77
N ASP A 219 -2.20 17.21 4.03
CA ASP A 219 -3.59 17.31 3.60
C ASP A 219 -3.73 18.07 2.27
N ARG A 220 -2.65 18.65 1.74
CA ARG A 220 -2.62 19.53 0.55
C ARG A 220 -2.07 18.79 -0.69
N PRO A 221 -2.91 18.18 -1.55
CA PRO A 221 -2.46 17.46 -2.75
C PRO A 221 -1.76 18.33 -3.80
N ASP A 222 -1.94 19.65 -3.74
CA ASP A 222 -1.25 20.62 -4.59
C ASP A 222 0.24 20.79 -4.22
N LEU A 223 0.59 20.48 -2.97
CA LEU A 223 1.95 20.57 -2.41
C LEU A 223 2.66 19.21 -2.40
N ALA A 224 4.00 19.24 -2.39
CA ALA A 224 4.85 18.07 -2.18
C ALA A 224 5.03 17.73 -0.68
N GLY A 225 3.95 17.74 0.10
CA GLY A 225 3.99 17.70 1.57
C GLY A 225 4.07 16.31 2.21
N THR A 226 4.36 15.23 1.45
CA THR A 226 4.40 13.86 1.99
C THR A 226 5.72 13.16 1.63
N SER A 227 6.07 12.10 2.36
CA SER A 227 7.35 11.41 2.20
C SER A 227 7.51 10.65 0.89
N GLY A 228 6.42 10.29 0.20
CA GLY A 228 6.49 9.42 -0.97
C GLY A 228 7.11 8.03 -0.68
N LEU A 229 7.21 7.61 0.58
CA LEU A 229 7.88 6.36 0.97
C LEU A 229 7.02 5.10 0.83
N SER A 230 5.73 5.23 0.52
CA SER A 230 4.81 4.10 0.43
C SER A 230 5.26 3.00 -0.55
N PRO A 231 5.84 3.28 -1.74
CA PRO A 231 6.29 2.24 -2.65
C PRO A 231 7.51 1.48 -2.10
N TYR A 232 8.42 2.17 -1.42
CA TYR A 232 9.61 1.59 -0.80
C TYR A 232 9.27 0.73 0.41
N LEU A 233 8.36 1.20 1.29
CA LEU A 233 7.83 0.44 2.43
C LEU A 233 7.03 -0.80 2.00
N LYS A 234 6.46 -0.79 0.78
CA LYS A 234 5.69 -1.91 0.22
C LYS A 234 6.59 -3.07 -0.21
N VAL A 235 7.75 -2.78 -0.80
CA VAL A 235 8.74 -3.78 -1.25
C VAL A 235 9.82 -4.05 -0.19
N GLY A 236 9.85 -3.24 0.87
CA GLY A 236 10.78 -3.39 1.99
C GLY A 236 12.21 -2.94 1.68
N ALA A 237 12.35 -2.00 0.73
CA ALA A 237 13.61 -1.30 0.43
C ALA A 237 14.06 -0.39 1.59
N ILE A 238 13.13 -0.02 2.47
CA ILE A 238 13.40 0.61 3.76
C ILE A 238 12.46 0.03 4.81
N HIS A 239 12.92 -0.06 6.05
CA HIS A 239 12.14 -0.63 7.15
C HIS A 239 11.68 0.47 8.12
N PRO A 240 10.47 0.37 8.71
CA PRO A 240 9.96 1.39 9.64
C PRO A 240 10.83 1.59 10.89
N ARG A 241 11.60 0.59 11.35
CA ARG A 241 12.55 0.79 12.47
C ARG A 241 13.64 1.79 12.13
N THR A 242 14.18 1.77 10.90
CA THR A 242 15.12 2.79 10.42
C THR A 242 14.52 4.18 10.54
N LEU A 243 13.28 4.36 10.05
CA LEU A 243 12.58 5.66 10.14
C LEU A 243 12.37 6.10 11.60
N LEU A 244 11.94 5.18 12.46
CA LEU A 244 11.67 5.47 13.87
C LEU A 244 12.93 5.80 14.66
N ALA A 245 14.06 5.20 14.32
CA ALA A 245 15.35 5.51 14.93
C ALA A 245 15.78 6.95 14.64
N ASP A 246 15.67 7.37 13.38
CA ASP A 246 15.99 8.75 12.98
C ASP A 246 15.00 9.76 13.59
N LEU A 247 13.73 9.39 13.72
CA LEU A 247 12.68 10.22 14.34
C LEU A 247 12.77 10.29 15.87
N ALA A 248 13.69 9.56 16.51
CA ALA A 248 13.86 9.59 17.96
C ALA A 248 14.50 10.91 18.44
N SER A 249 15.32 11.55 17.60
CA SER A 249 15.95 12.85 17.87
C SER A 249 15.13 14.05 17.38
N VAL A 250 14.05 13.80 16.64
CA VAL A 250 13.17 14.84 16.08
C VAL A 250 11.96 15.06 16.98
N SER A 251 11.56 16.32 17.17
CA SER A 251 10.38 16.71 17.93
C SER A 251 9.47 17.62 17.10
N GLY A 252 8.18 17.65 17.42
CA GLY A 252 7.21 18.54 16.80
C GLY A 252 5.99 17.82 16.19
N PRO A 253 4.93 18.58 15.86
CA PRO A 253 3.65 18.04 15.44
C PRO A 253 3.73 17.27 14.11
N GLY A 254 4.59 17.72 13.18
CA GLY A 254 4.81 17.01 11.92
C GLY A 254 5.42 15.63 12.12
N ARG A 255 6.42 15.49 13.01
CA ARG A 255 6.99 14.20 13.43
C ARG A 255 5.93 13.30 14.07
N ASP A 256 5.15 13.81 15.01
CA ASP A 256 4.12 13.00 15.70
C ASP A 256 3.02 12.54 14.74
N SER A 257 2.64 13.39 13.79
CA SER A 257 1.72 13.02 12.72
C SER A 257 2.30 11.93 11.82
N PHE A 258 3.57 12.03 11.42
CA PHE A 258 4.22 11.02 10.59
C PHE A 258 4.34 9.66 11.29
N VAL A 259 4.72 9.65 12.57
CA VAL A 259 4.73 8.43 13.40
C VAL A 259 3.33 7.83 13.51
N SER A 260 2.29 8.66 13.65
CA SER A 260 0.91 8.20 13.63
C SER A 260 0.53 7.53 12.31
N GLU A 261 1.02 8.00 11.16
CA GLU A 261 0.78 7.35 9.86
C GLU A 261 1.52 6.00 9.72
N LEU A 262 2.71 5.86 10.31
CA LEU A 262 3.36 4.55 10.42
C LEU A 262 2.52 3.60 11.28
N ALA A 263 2.00 4.07 12.42
CA ALA A 263 1.10 3.26 13.26
C ALA A 263 -0.19 2.86 12.53
N TRP A 264 -0.75 3.70 11.64
CA TRP A 264 -1.90 3.35 10.81
C TRP A 264 -1.60 2.17 9.87
N ARG A 265 -0.42 2.17 9.25
CA ARG A 265 0.03 1.04 8.41
C ARG A 265 0.05 -0.27 9.21
N GLU A 266 0.52 -0.24 10.44
CA GLU A 266 0.63 -1.46 11.27
C GLU A 266 -0.72 -1.87 11.87
N PHE A 267 -1.58 -0.89 12.21
CA PHE A 267 -2.94 -1.16 12.65
C PHE A 267 -3.73 -1.91 11.58
N TYR A 268 -3.70 -1.46 10.33
CA TYR A 268 -4.36 -2.18 9.23
C TYR A 268 -3.79 -3.58 9.00
N ALA A 269 -2.49 -3.77 9.17
CA ALA A 269 -1.87 -5.10 9.10
C ALA A 269 -2.31 -6.02 10.24
N ASP A 270 -2.43 -5.51 11.48
CA ASP A 270 -2.95 -6.25 12.63
C ASP A 270 -4.42 -6.66 12.44
N VAL A 271 -5.25 -5.76 11.91
CA VAL A 271 -6.66 -6.04 11.61
C VAL A 271 -6.78 -7.14 10.56
N LEU A 272 -6.03 -7.06 9.47
CA LEU A 272 -6.05 -8.08 8.42
C LEU A 272 -5.57 -9.45 8.95
N TRP A 273 -4.51 -9.45 9.76
CA TRP A 273 -3.97 -10.65 10.39
C TRP A 273 -5.03 -11.35 11.26
N ARG A 274 -5.74 -10.59 12.09
CA ARG A 274 -6.78 -11.13 12.99
C ARG A 274 -8.09 -11.47 12.27
N HIS A 275 -8.38 -10.78 11.17
CA HIS A 275 -9.60 -10.97 10.40
C HIS A 275 -9.32 -11.20 8.90
N PRO A 276 -8.73 -12.35 8.51
CA PRO A 276 -8.32 -12.60 7.12
C PRO A 276 -9.42 -12.44 6.07
N ARG A 277 -10.69 -12.67 6.43
CA ARG A 277 -11.85 -12.49 5.54
C ARG A 277 -12.06 -11.03 5.13
N SER A 278 -11.64 -10.08 5.97
CA SER A 278 -11.75 -8.64 5.73
C SER A 278 -10.89 -8.16 4.56
N ALA A 279 -10.04 -9.02 4.00
CA ALA A 279 -9.40 -8.76 2.72
C ALA A 279 -10.43 -8.47 1.62
N TRP A 280 -11.58 -9.14 1.58
CA TRP A 280 -12.52 -8.98 0.45
C TRP A 280 -13.99 -8.99 0.88
N HIS A 281 -14.24 -8.83 2.17
CA HIS A 281 -15.57 -8.75 2.75
C HIS A 281 -15.59 -7.64 3.80
N ASP A 282 -16.76 -7.10 4.07
CA ASP A 282 -16.96 -6.14 5.15
C ASP A 282 -16.49 -6.74 6.49
N LEU A 283 -15.68 -5.99 7.24
CA LEU A 283 -15.22 -6.41 8.55
C LEU A 283 -16.39 -6.52 9.54
N THR A 284 -17.36 -5.61 9.43
CA THR A 284 -18.57 -5.60 10.27
C THR A 284 -19.81 -5.88 9.43
N THR A 285 -20.83 -6.50 10.05
CA THR A 285 -22.12 -6.76 9.40
C THR A 285 -23.14 -5.64 9.60
N THR A 286 -22.74 -4.53 10.22
CA THR A 286 -23.63 -3.44 10.65
C THR A 286 -24.35 -2.74 9.50
N LEU A 287 -23.76 -2.79 8.30
CA LEU A 287 -24.33 -2.23 7.07
C LEU A 287 -24.86 -3.32 6.11
N GLY A 288 -25.01 -4.56 6.57
CA GLY A 288 -25.41 -5.69 5.73
C GLY A 288 -26.84 -5.60 5.18
N HIS A 289 -27.68 -4.69 5.69
CA HIS A 289 -29.01 -4.40 5.14
C HIS A 289 -28.98 -3.40 3.97
N MET A 290 -27.86 -2.71 3.75
CA MET A 290 -27.73 -1.75 2.67
C MET A 290 -27.61 -2.48 1.33
N SER A 291 -28.37 -2.01 0.34
CA SER A 291 -28.23 -2.47 -1.04
C SER A 291 -27.20 -1.61 -1.76
N TYR A 292 -26.33 -2.25 -2.53
CA TYR A 292 -25.38 -1.60 -3.44
C TYR A 292 -25.90 -1.68 -4.88
N ASP A 293 -25.55 -0.70 -5.69
CA ASP A 293 -25.90 -0.71 -7.11
C ASP A 293 -24.94 -1.62 -7.89
N GLU A 294 -25.44 -2.17 -9.00
CA GLU A 294 -24.62 -2.95 -9.92
C GLU A 294 -23.66 -2.03 -10.70
N PRO A 295 -22.45 -2.48 -11.02
CA PRO A 295 -21.47 -1.65 -11.74
C PRO A 295 -21.95 -1.31 -13.15
N GLY A 296 -22.12 -0.01 -13.42
CA GLY A 296 -22.55 0.55 -14.70
C GLY A 296 -21.52 1.46 -15.38
N LEU A 297 -22.03 2.40 -16.19
CA LEU A 297 -21.21 3.40 -16.89
C LEU A 297 -20.55 4.38 -15.90
N GLU A 298 -21.13 4.57 -14.73
CA GLU A 298 -20.66 5.41 -13.65
C GLU A 298 -19.33 4.89 -13.07
N LEU A 299 -19.19 3.56 -12.93
CA LEU A 299 -17.93 2.95 -12.54
C LEU A 299 -16.84 3.23 -13.59
N THR A 300 -17.20 3.14 -14.87
CA THR A 300 -16.27 3.41 -15.97
C THR A 300 -15.86 4.88 -15.98
N ALA A 301 -16.82 5.81 -15.78
CA ALA A 301 -16.54 7.24 -15.68
C ALA A 301 -15.62 7.56 -14.48
N TRP A 302 -15.85 6.92 -13.33
CA TRP A 302 -14.96 7.03 -12.17
C TRP A 302 -13.55 6.51 -12.46
N GLN A 303 -13.42 5.31 -13.03
CA GLN A 303 -12.11 4.72 -13.39
C GLN A 303 -11.33 5.59 -14.39
N GLN A 304 -12.02 6.31 -15.28
CA GLN A 304 -11.42 7.19 -16.29
C GLN A 304 -11.18 8.63 -15.80
N GLY A 305 -11.64 9.00 -14.61
CA GLY A 305 -11.60 10.40 -14.14
C GLY A 305 -12.43 11.32 -15.05
N ARG A 306 -13.67 10.93 -15.31
CA ARG A 306 -14.67 11.64 -16.13
C ARG A 306 -16.02 11.74 -15.42
N THR A 307 -16.01 11.88 -14.10
CA THR A 307 -17.21 12.01 -13.27
C THR A 307 -17.85 13.39 -13.34
N GLY A 308 -17.11 14.39 -13.83
CA GLY A 308 -17.52 15.79 -13.79
C GLY A 308 -17.27 16.45 -12.43
N TYR A 309 -16.65 15.74 -11.48
CA TYR A 309 -16.19 16.28 -10.19
C TYR A 309 -14.66 16.46 -10.19
N PRO A 310 -14.15 17.71 -10.34
CA PRO A 310 -12.74 17.95 -10.69
C PRO A 310 -11.71 17.34 -9.75
N LEU A 311 -11.94 17.35 -8.43
CA LEU A 311 -11.00 16.74 -7.48
C LEU A 311 -10.96 15.20 -7.59
N VAL A 312 -12.11 14.57 -7.85
CA VAL A 312 -12.18 13.12 -8.07
C VAL A 312 -11.46 12.78 -9.38
N ASP A 313 -11.79 13.51 -10.44
CA ASP A 313 -11.23 13.28 -11.77
C ASP A 313 -9.71 13.50 -11.80
N ALA A 314 -9.22 14.57 -11.16
CA ALA A 314 -7.80 14.81 -10.97
C ALA A 314 -7.10 13.66 -10.24
N GLY A 315 -7.71 13.13 -9.18
CA GLY A 315 -7.21 11.97 -8.45
C GLY A 315 -7.09 10.73 -9.32
N MET A 316 -8.17 10.38 -10.01
CA MET A 316 -8.22 9.19 -10.85
C MET A 316 -7.22 9.28 -12.02
N ARG A 317 -7.06 10.47 -12.60
CA ARG A 317 -6.04 10.73 -13.63
C ARG A 317 -4.62 10.67 -13.08
N GLN A 318 -4.36 11.20 -11.88
CA GLN A 318 -3.07 11.04 -11.19
C GLN A 318 -2.73 9.55 -10.99
N LEU A 319 -3.68 8.77 -10.48
CA LEU A 319 -3.50 7.33 -10.24
C LEU A 319 -3.11 6.59 -11.52
N VAL A 320 -3.81 6.85 -12.62
CA VAL A 320 -3.53 6.18 -13.89
C VAL A 320 -2.19 6.65 -14.47
N ALA A 321 -1.89 7.94 -14.41
CA ALA A 321 -0.71 8.54 -15.01
C ALA A 321 0.59 8.29 -14.24
N THR A 322 0.52 8.01 -12.93
CA THR A 322 1.72 7.88 -12.08
C THR A 322 1.78 6.58 -11.29
N GLY A 323 0.69 5.82 -11.25
CA GLY A 323 0.54 4.68 -10.34
C GLY A 323 0.45 5.08 -8.87
N TRP A 324 0.31 6.36 -8.53
CA TRP A 324 0.19 6.84 -7.16
C TRP A 324 -0.91 7.89 -7.05
N MET A 325 -1.55 8.00 -5.89
CA MET A 325 -2.54 9.04 -5.62
C MET A 325 -2.34 9.60 -4.22
N HIS A 326 -2.49 10.92 -4.06
CA HIS A 326 -2.41 11.56 -2.75
C HIS A 326 -3.47 11.02 -1.77
N ASN A 327 -3.10 10.75 -0.51
CA ASN A 327 -3.99 10.08 0.45
C ASN A 327 -5.35 10.79 0.64
N ARG A 328 -5.34 12.12 0.79
CA ARG A 328 -6.57 12.92 0.87
C ARG A 328 -7.50 12.66 -0.32
N VAL A 329 -6.95 12.55 -1.52
CA VAL A 329 -7.71 12.34 -2.75
C VAL A 329 -8.16 10.89 -2.88
N ARG A 330 -7.38 9.91 -2.41
CA ARG A 330 -7.82 8.51 -2.26
C ARG A 330 -9.11 8.43 -1.43
N MET A 331 -9.17 9.15 -0.30
CA MET A 331 -10.35 9.18 0.55
C MET A 331 -11.57 9.78 -0.16
N VAL A 332 -11.37 10.88 -0.92
CA VAL A 332 -12.46 11.54 -1.66
C VAL A 332 -12.96 10.65 -2.80
N ALA A 333 -12.07 10.08 -3.61
CA ALA A 333 -12.43 9.18 -4.71
C ALA A 333 -13.14 7.91 -4.20
N ALA A 334 -12.70 7.36 -3.05
CA ALA A 334 -13.35 6.23 -2.43
C ALA A 334 -14.73 6.59 -1.85
N SER A 335 -14.88 7.79 -1.26
CA SER A 335 -16.19 8.25 -0.77
C SER A 335 -17.14 8.43 -1.92
N PHE A 336 -16.68 9.01 -3.04
CA PHE A 336 -17.51 9.18 -4.23
C PHE A 336 -18.01 7.83 -4.76
N LEU A 337 -17.13 6.85 -4.94
CA LEU A 337 -17.54 5.51 -5.40
C LEU A 337 -18.55 4.85 -4.45
N THR A 338 -18.32 4.91 -3.14
CA THR A 338 -19.12 4.17 -2.16
C THR A 338 -20.40 4.87 -1.75
N LYS A 339 -20.44 6.21 -1.79
CA LYS A 339 -21.52 7.01 -1.21
C LYS A 339 -22.23 7.93 -2.20
N ASP A 340 -21.60 8.28 -3.31
CA ASP A 340 -22.23 9.02 -4.41
C ASP A 340 -22.66 8.10 -5.54
N LEU A 341 -21.89 7.03 -5.83
CA LEU A 341 -22.26 6.03 -6.84
C LEU A 341 -22.88 4.77 -6.24
N HIS A 342 -22.92 4.67 -4.91
CA HIS A 342 -23.47 3.53 -4.16
C HIS A 342 -22.94 2.15 -4.57
N LEU A 343 -21.69 2.09 -5.03
CA LEU A 343 -21.03 0.87 -5.46
C LEU A 343 -20.30 0.19 -4.31
N TRP A 344 -20.25 -1.14 -4.34
CA TRP A 344 -19.53 -1.91 -3.33
C TRP A 344 -18.01 -1.66 -3.41
N TRP A 345 -17.40 -1.33 -2.26
CA TRP A 345 -16.01 -0.90 -2.16
C TRP A 345 -14.96 -1.84 -2.81
N PRO A 346 -15.13 -3.18 -2.89
CA PRO A 346 -14.16 -4.04 -3.54
C PRO A 346 -13.96 -3.75 -5.02
N LEU A 347 -14.94 -3.15 -5.70
CA LEU A 347 -14.79 -2.70 -7.10
C LEU A 347 -13.67 -1.65 -7.20
N GLY A 348 -13.73 -0.63 -6.35
CA GLY A 348 -12.70 0.41 -6.26
C GLY A 348 -11.37 -0.13 -5.73
N ALA A 349 -11.40 -1.00 -4.72
CA ALA A 349 -10.20 -1.60 -4.14
C ALA A 349 -9.41 -2.44 -5.16
N ARG A 350 -10.10 -3.18 -6.04
CA ARG A 350 -9.47 -3.93 -7.14
C ARG A 350 -8.81 -2.99 -8.15
N PHE A 351 -9.52 -1.94 -8.55
CA PHE A 351 -8.97 -0.94 -9.47
C PHE A 351 -7.72 -0.27 -8.87
N PHE A 352 -7.76 0.10 -7.59
CA PHE A 352 -6.61 0.67 -6.89
C PHE A 352 -5.44 -0.32 -6.83
N LEU A 353 -5.66 -1.59 -6.48
CA LEU A 353 -4.57 -2.59 -6.45
C LEU A 353 -3.98 -2.91 -7.82
N ASP A 354 -4.73 -2.70 -8.89
CA ASP A 354 -4.26 -2.83 -10.28
C ASP A 354 -3.37 -1.63 -10.70
N ARG A 355 -3.66 -0.43 -10.19
CA ARG A 355 -2.94 0.79 -10.61
C ARG A 355 -1.85 1.25 -9.65
N LEU A 356 -1.96 0.93 -8.36
CA LEU A 356 -1.07 1.46 -7.34
C LEU A 356 0.31 0.78 -7.33
N ILE A 357 1.37 1.59 -7.44
CA ILE A 357 2.76 1.20 -7.19
C ILE A 357 2.96 0.72 -5.74
N ASP A 358 2.21 1.31 -4.81
CA ASP A 358 2.25 1.01 -3.38
C ASP A 358 1.16 0.06 -2.90
N GLY A 359 0.48 -0.63 -3.84
CA GLY A 359 -0.67 -1.49 -3.54
C GLY A 359 -0.36 -2.59 -2.51
N ASP A 360 -0.78 -2.38 -1.26
CA ASP A 360 -0.76 -3.34 -0.15
C ASP A 360 -2.19 -3.71 0.24
N VAL A 361 -2.49 -5.01 0.36
CA VAL A 361 -3.86 -5.47 0.62
C VAL A 361 -4.39 -5.02 1.99
N ALA A 362 -3.53 -4.88 3.01
CA ALA A 362 -3.97 -4.42 4.31
C ALA A 362 -4.30 -2.92 4.26
N SER A 363 -3.35 -2.10 3.82
CA SER A 363 -3.54 -0.65 3.76
C SER A 363 -4.63 -0.23 2.77
N ASN A 364 -4.68 -0.84 1.58
CA ASN A 364 -5.68 -0.52 0.58
C ASN A 364 -7.08 -0.90 1.06
N ASN A 365 -7.30 -2.15 1.47
CA ASN A 365 -8.66 -2.65 1.67
C ASN A 365 -9.24 -2.13 2.99
N HIS A 366 -8.41 -1.89 4.01
CA HIS A 366 -8.89 -1.22 5.22
C HIS A 366 -9.04 0.29 5.06
N GLY A 367 -8.29 0.95 4.17
CA GLY A 367 -8.57 2.32 3.75
C GLY A 367 -9.94 2.44 3.07
N TRP A 368 -10.24 1.53 2.13
CA TRP A 368 -11.57 1.45 1.49
C TRP A 368 -12.70 1.19 2.50
N GLN A 369 -12.52 0.23 3.40
CA GLN A 369 -13.51 -0.07 4.44
C GLN A 369 -13.68 1.08 5.45
N TRP A 370 -12.62 1.83 5.74
CA TRP A 370 -12.70 3.02 6.59
C TRP A 370 -13.60 4.09 5.97
N VAL A 371 -13.48 4.32 4.65
CA VAL A 371 -14.33 5.27 3.94
C VAL A 371 -15.76 4.76 3.79
N ALA A 372 -15.92 3.48 3.48
CA ALA A 372 -17.22 2.81 3.28
C ALA A 372 -18.02 2.61 4.57
N GLY A 373 -17.42 2.82 5.76
CA GLY A 373 -18.10 2.61 7.04
C GLY A 373 -18.20 1.14 7.47
N THR A 374 -17.54 0.23 6.77
CA THR A 374 -17.59 -1.23 7.00
C THR A 374 -16.38 -1.78 7.77
N GLY A 375 -15.37 -0.93 8.01
CA GLY A 375 -14.12 -1.29 8.66
C GLY A 375 -14.08 -1.12 10.17
N THR A 376 -12.89 -1.29 10.74
CA THR A 376 -12.63 -0.96 12.15
C THR A 376 -12.35 0.53 12.29
N ASP A 377 -12.86 1.16 13.35
CA ASP A 377 -12.74 2.61 13.56
C ASP A 377 -13.10 3.45 12.31
N ALA A 378 -14.07 2.95 11.53
CA ALA A 378 -14.41 3.51 10.24
C ALA A 378 -15.07 4.88 10.38
N SER A 379 -14.91 5.71 9.34
CA SER A 379 -15.67 6.96 9.24
C SER A 379 -17.17 6.62 9.30
N PRO A 380 -17.96 7.24 10.20
CA PRO A 380 -19.39 6.96 10.26
C PRO A 380 -20.04 7.10 8.89
N TYR A 381 -20.87 6.13 8.48
CA TYR A 381 -21.39 6.06 7.10
C TYR A 381 -22.03 7.39 6.64
N PHE A 382 -22.79 8.04 7.51
CA PHE A 382 -23.45 9.34 7.25
C PHE A 382 -22.50 10.49 6.91
N ARG A 383 -21.19 10.35 7.14
CA ARG A 383 -20.16 11.27 6.65
C ARG A 383 -19.90 11.00 5.15
N VAL A 384 -20.80 11.48 4.31
CA VAL A 384 -20.61 11.58 2.85
C VAL A 384 -19.72 12.79 2.57
N PHE A 385 -18.54 12.58 1.96
CA PHE A 385 -17.64 13.68 1.64
C PHE A 385 -18.17 14.45 0.44
N ASN A 386 -18.39 15.75 0.59
CA ASN A 386 -18.70 16.62 -0.55
C ASN A 386 -17.40 16.89 -1.35
N PRO A 387 -17.27 16.41 -2.61
CA PRO A 387 -16.03 16.56 -3.36
C PRO A 387 -15.62 18.02 -3.59
N VAL A 388 -16.59 18.93 -3.74
CA VAL A 388 -16.36 20.37 -3.93
C VAL A 388 -15.80 21.00 -2.67
N THR A 389 -16.42 20.74 -1.52
CA THR A 389 -15.93 21.28 -0.24
C THR A 389 -14.55 20.72 0.11
N GLN A 390 -14.28 19.46 -0.20
CA GLN A 390 -12.95 18.88 -0.06
C GLN A 390 -11.94 19.58 -0.99
N GLY A 391 -12.31 19.82 -2.25
CA GLY A 391 -11.46 20.51 -3.24
C GLY A 391 -11.09 21.91 -2.78
N LYS A 392 -12.08 22.74 -2.44
CA LYS A 392 -11.85 24.11 -1.94
C LYS A 392 -11.02 24.18 -0.66
N LYS A 393 -11.10 23.15 0.19
CA LYS A 393 -10.35 23.12 1.45
C LYS A 393 -8.89 22.70 1.26
N PHE A 394 -8.65 21.71 0.40
CA PHE A 394 -7.35 21.03 0.32
C PHE A 394 -6.57 21.37 -0.95
N ASP A 395 -7.23 21.88 -1.98
CA ASP A 395 -6.64 22.45 -3.20
C ASP A 395 -7.26 23.83 -3.44
N PRO A 396 -7.06 24.80 -2.52
CA PRO A 396 -7.83 26.05 -2.48
C PRO A 396 -7.69 26.87 -3.77
N ASP A 397 -6.50 26.81 -4.37
CA ASP A 397 -6.20 27.50 -5.60
C ASP A 397 -6.50 26.66 -6.84
N GLY A 398 -6.89 25.39 -6.73
CA GLY A 398 -7.20 24.54 -7.90
C GLY A 398 -5.98 24.06 -8.69
N ASP A 399 -4.78 24.17 -8.12
CA ASP A 399 -3.52 23.84 -8.77
C ASP A 399 -3.37 22.34 -9.01
N TYR A 400 -3.80 21.52 -8.05
CA TYR A 400 -3.84 20.07 -8.23
C TYR A 400 -4.82 19.67 -9.33
N VAL A 401 -6.03 20.26 -9.32
CA VAL A 401 -7.02 20.01 -10.38
C VAL A 401 -6.47 20.40 -11.75
N ARG A 402 -5.93 21.60 -11.94
CA ARG A 402 -5.41 22.04 -13.25
C ARG A 402 -4.19 21.27 -13.73
N ARG A 403 -3.41 20.69 -12.81
CA ARG A 403 -2.30 19.80 -13.15
C ARG A 403 -2.81 18.54 -13.87
N TRP A 404 -3.86 17.92 -13.34
CA TRP A 404 -4.36 16.62 -13.80
C TRP A 404 -5.59 16.69 -14.73
N VAL A 405 -6.29 17.81 -14.75
CA VAL A 405 -7.46 18.10 -15.58
C VAL A 405 -7.15 19.32 -16.45
N PRO A 406 -6.35 19.14 -17.53
CA PRO A 406 -5.89 20.25 -18.36
C PRO A 406 -7.02 21.05 -19.02
N GLU A 407 -8.19 20.43 -19.21
CA GLU A 407 -9.41 21.05 -19.74
C GLU A 407 -9.96 22.17 -18.85
N LEU A 408 -9.52 22.25 -17.58
CA LEU A 408 -9.95 23.27 -16.63
C LEU A 408 -8.86 24.32 -16.35
N ARG A 409 -7.75 24.33 -17.11
CA ARG A 409 -6.62 25.26 -16.89
C ARG A 409 -6.99 26.73 -17.07
N HIS A 410 -8.03 27.03 -17.84
CA HIS A 410 -8.52 28.39 -18.05
C HIS A 410 -9.28 28.96 -16.84
N LEU A 411 -9.73 28.12 -15.90
CA LEU A 411 -10.46 28.57 -14.72
C LEU A 411 -9.49 28.94 -13.58
N SER A 412 -9.53 30.20 -13.14
CA SER A 412 -8.65 30.71 -12.08
C SER A 412 -9.13 30.37 -10.66
N GLY A 413 -8.18 30.17 -9.74
CA GLY A 413 -8.44 29.87 -8.33
C GLY A 413 -9.36 28.66 -8.12
N GLY A 414 -10.12 28.69 -7.03
CA GLY A 414 -11.07 27.64 -6.66
C GLY A 414 -12.27 27.46 -7.62
N ALA A 415 -12.40 28.28 -8.67
CA ALA A 415 -13.45 28.11 -9.68
C ALA A 415 -13.31 26.77 -10.44
N ALA A 416 -12.09 26.23 -10.53
CA ALA A 416 -11.81 24.93 -11.13
C ALA A 416 -12.54 23.76 -10.43
N HIS A 417 -13.04 23.93 -9.20
CA HIS A 417 -13.81 22.90 -8.49
C HIS A 417 -15.31 22.89 -8.82
N GLU A 418 -15.82 23.94 -9.48
CA GLU A 418 -17.24 24.09 -9.86
C GLU A 418 -17.38 24.63 -11.30
N PRO A 419 -16.87 23.92 -12.33
CA PRO A 419 -16.95 24.37 -13.72
C PRO A 419 -18.40 24.65 -14.18
N TRP A 420 -19.38 23.89 -13.66
CA TRP A 420 -20.81 24.10 -13.96
C TRP A 420 -21.37 25.45 -13.49
N ARG A 421 -20.65 26.20 -12.65
CA ARG A 421 -21.03 27.56 -12.22
C ARG A 421 -20.33 28.66 -13.03
N GLN A 422 -19.47 28.29 -13.98
CA GLN A 422 -18.74 29.22 -14.83
C GLN A 422 -19.37 29.22 -16.23
N THR A 423 -19.49 30.40 -16.84
CA THR A 423 -20.09 30.55 -18.18
C THR A 423 -19.29 29.83 -19.26
N ASP A 424 -17.98 29.71 -19.08
CA ASP A 424 -17.05 29.02 -19.98
C ASP A 424 -16.48 27.72 -19.37
N GLY A 425 -17.09 27.19 -18.30
CA GLY A 425 -16.55 26.03 -17.57
C GLY A 425 -16.45 24.75 -18.39
N TYR A 426 -17.28 24.61 -19.43
CA TYR A 426 -17.28 23.46 -20.35
C TYR A 426 -16.62 23.74 -21.71
N ARG A 427 -16.03 24.95 -21.89
CA ARG A 427 -15.50 25.41 -23.18
C ARG A 427 -14.47 24.45 -23.79
N GLU A 428 -13.63 23.85 -22.97
CA GLU A 428 -12.55 22.94 -23.40
C GLU A 428 -12.93 21.44 -23.31
N GLY A 429 -14.23 21.12 -23.21
CA GLY A 429 -14.72 19.74 -23.30
C GLY A 429 -14.63 18.90 -22.02
N TYR A 430 -14.51 19.53 -20.84
CA TYR A 430 -14.64 18.82 -19.55
C TYR A 430 -16.06 18.22 -19.40
N PRO A 431 -16.22 16.98 -18.92
CA PRO A 431 -17.54 16.34 -18.83
C PRO A 431 -18.46 17.02 -17.80
N GLU A 432 -19.76 16.95 -18.07
CA GLU A 432 -20.80 17.30 -17.09
C GLU A 432 -20.83 16.29 -15.93
N ARG A 433 -21.43 16.70 -14.81
CA ARG A 433 -21.53 15.86 -13.60
C ARG A 433 -22.41 14.64 -13.88
N ILE A 434 -21.90 13.45 -13.61
CA ILE A 434 -22.64 12.19 -13.82
C ILE A 434 -23.75 11.96 -12.80
N VAL A 435 -23.70 12.65 -11.65
CA VAL A 435 -24.69 12.61 -10.57
C VAL A 435 -24.78 13.98 -9.88
N ASP A 436 -25.90 14.26 -9.20
CA ASP A 436 -25.99 15.40 -8.28
C ASP A 436 -25.69 14.98 -6.84
N HIS A 437 -24.58 15.47 -6.28
CA HIS A 437 -24.11 15.13 -4.95
C HIS A 437 -25.17 15.35 -3.84
N ALA A 438 -26.00 16.39 -3.94
CA ALA A 438 -27.00 16.66 -2.91
C ALA A 438 -28.08 15.57 -2.90
N VAL A 439 -28.45 15.07 -4.08
CA VAL A 439 -29.38 13.95 -4.24
C VAL A 439 -28.74 12.66 -3.71
N GLU A 440 -27.53 12.31 -4.17
CA GLU A 440 -26.89 11.04 -3.78
C GLU A 440 -26.53 10.98 -2.29
N ARG A 441 -26.25 12.14 -1.68
CA ARG A 441 -26.13 12.23 -0.22
C ARG A 441 -27.41 11.79 0.48
N GLU A 442 -28.57 12.25 0.04
CA GLU A 442 -29.85 11.85 0.63
C GLU A 442 -30.18 10.39 0.36
N VAL A 443 -29.84 9.87 -0.83
CA VAL A 443 -29.95 8.44 -1.14
C VAL A 443 -29.09 7.62 -0.18
N SER A 444 -27.82 8.00 0.03
CA SER A 444 -26.92 7.36 1.00
C SER A 444 -27.51 7.33 2.41
N LEU A 445 -28.08 8.45 2.88
CA LEU A 445 -28.71 8.52 4.19
C LEU A 445 -30.01 7.71 4.27
N SER A 446 -30.78 7.64 3.17
CA SER A 446 -31.97 6.80 3.07
C SER A 446 -31.62 5.32 3.19
N ARG A 447 -30.63 4.84 2.41
CA ARG A 447 -30.14 3.45 2.46
C ARG A 447 -29.64 3.08 3.85
N LEU A 448 -28.91 3.99 4.51
CA LEU A 448 -28.46 3.79 5.89
C LEU A 448 -29.63 3.58 6.86
N ARG A 449 -30.73 4.34 6.70
CA ARG A 449 -31.96 4.23 7.50
C ARG A 449 -32.83 3.02 7.13
N GLY A 450 -32.49 2.26 6.09
CA GLY A 450 -33.29 1.14 5.59
C GLY A 450 -34.44 1.54 4.66
N GLY A 451 -34.42 2.77 4.11
CA GLY A 451 -35.35 3.19 3.07
C GLY A 451 -34.97 2.64 1.70
N SER A 452 -35.97 2.34 0.86
CA SER A 452 -35.76 2.09 -0.57
C SER A 452 -35.27 3.37 -1.26
N ALA A 453 -34.36 3.24 -2.22
CA ALA A 453 -33.91 4.36 -3.04
C ALA A 453 -35.12 4.95 -3.81
N PRO A 454 -35.24 6.28 -3.93
CA PRO A 454 -36.20 6.87 -4.88
C PRO A 454 -35.85 6.38 -6.31
N PRO A 455 -36.84 6.21 -7.20
CA PRO A 455 -36.57 5.79 -8.57
C PRO A 455 -35.65 6.80 -9.25
N ALA A 456 -34.63 6.29 -9.96
CA ALA A 456 -33.73 7.12 -10.76
C ALA A 456 -34.53 7.91 -11.80
N SER A 457 -34.30 9.23 -11.84
CA SER A 457 -34.94 10.18 -12.77
C SER A 457 -34.26 10.20 -14.12
#